data_AF-A0A6P0X9L3-F1
#
_entry.id   AF-A0A6P0X9L3-F1
#
_cell.length_a   1.000
_cell.length_b   1.000
_cell.length_c   1.000
_cell.angle_alpha   90.00
_cell.angle_beta   90.00
_cell.angle_gamma   90.00
#
_symmetry.space_group_name_H-M   'P 1'
#
loop_
_entity.id
_entity.type
_entity.pdbx_description
1 polymer ?
#
loop_
_entity_poly.entity_id
_entity_poly.type
_entity_poly.pdbx_seq_one_letter_code
_entity_poly.pdbx_strand_id
1 'polypeptide(L)'
;GFQLHEIKPLLQGLNEKVSNPQAVLKEVLFWTNGQPFLTQKLCKIIRHHASAIPQTSEAEWIKNLVQTQIIDNWQTQDEPEHLRTIRARLLNSKQHVFQLLELYQQILQQEEVVAADTPQETELLLSGLVIKQQGSLRVHNRLYKSIFDLSWVEKTLDILQ
;
A
#
# COMPACT_ATOMS: atom_id res chain seq x y z
N GLY A 1 -5.84 -0.41 10.80
CA GLY A 1 -4.51 -1.05 10.79
C GLY A 1 -3.91 -1.03 12.17
N PHE A 2 -2.77 -1.72 12.34
CA PHE A 2 -1.94 -1.64 13.53
C PHE A 2 -1.57 -0.20 13.88
N GLN A 3 -1.53 0.07 15.18
CA GLN A 3 -1.06 1.30 15.77
C GLN A 3 0.38 1.14 16.27
N LEU A 4 1.05 2.27 16.55
CA LEU A 4 2.46 2.30 17.00
C LEU A 4 2.74 1.38 18.20
N HIS A 5 1.78 1.24 19.13
CA HIS A 5 1.94 0.38 20.30
C HIS A 5 1.80 -1.11 19.99
N GLU A 6 1.04 -1.48 18.96
CA GLU A 6 0.77 -2.87 18.56
C GLU A 6 1.95 -3.47 17.78
N ILE A 7 2.76 -2.63 17.13
CA ILE A 7 3.94 -3.05 16.35
C ILE A 7 5.24 -3.04 17.15
N LYS A 8 5.19 -2.73 18.45
CA LYS A 8 6.35 -2.78 19.35
C LYS A 8 7.09 -4.14 19.31
N PRO A 9 6.43 -5.32 19.22
CA PRO A 9 7.14 -6.59 19.09
C PRO A 9 8.00 -6.67 17.82
N LEU A 10 7.60 -5.99 16.74
CA LEU A 10 8.39 -5.91 15.50
C LEU A 10 9.70 -5.11 15.70
N LEU A 11 9.80 -4.27 16.73
CA LEU A 11 11.03 -3.54 17.09
C LEU A 11 12.14 -4.43 17.60
N GLN A 12 11.81 -5.51 18.32
CA GLN A 12 12.84 -6.36 18.91
C GLN A 12 13.77 -6.95 17.84
N GLY A 13 13.24 -7.22 16.65
CA GLY A 13 14.03 -7.67 15.51
C GLY A 13 14.74 -6.57 14.71
N LEU A 14 14.59 -5.29 15.08
CA LEU A 14 15.17 -4.12 14.41
C LEU A 14 16.23 -3.40 15.25
N ASN A 15 16.26 -3.63 16.57
CA ASN A 15 17.14 -2.92 17.51
C ASN A 15 18.63 -2.98 17.17
N GLU A 16 19.09 -4.03 16.49
CA GLU A 16 20.50 -4.18 16.11
C GLU A 16 20.88 -3.41 14.83
N LYS A 17 19.89 -2.94 14.04
CA LYS A 17 20.11 -2.25 12.76
C LYS A 17 19.75 -0.78 12.76
N VAL A 18 19.10 -0.31 13.83
CA VAL A 18 18.42 0.98 13.84
C VAL A 18 18.77 1.76 15.09
N SER A 19 19.40 2.91 14.90
CA SER A 19 19.71 3.85 16.00
C SER A 19 18.46 4.52 16.59
N ASN A 20 17.41 4.69 15.78
CA ASN A 20 16.12 5.25 16.22
C ASN A 20 14.92 4.39 15.75
N PRO A 21 14.58 3.31 16.47
CA PRO A 21 13.51 2.40 16.06
C PRO A 21 12.13 3.07 15.99
N GLN A 22 11.89 4.12 16.79
CA GLN A 22 10.61 4.86 16.75
C GLN A 22 10.43 5.65 15.46
N ALA A 23 11.49 6.29 14.95
CA ALA A 23 11.44 7.00 13.68
C ALA A 23 11.12 6.03 12.53
N VAL A 24 11.79 4.88 12.51
CA VAL A 24 11.52 3.83 11.52
C VAL A 24 10.07 3.35 11.57
N LEU A 25 9.52 3.09 12.75
CA LEU A 25 8.13 2.65 12.84
C LEU A 25 7.12 3.69 12.36
N LYS A 26 7.36 4.97 12.63
CA LYS A 26 6.50 6.05 12.14
C LYS A 26 6.46 6.04 10.61
N GLU A 27 7.61 5.86 9.98
CA GLU A 27 7.72 5.77 8.52
C GLU A 27 7.10 4.49 7.96
N VAL A 28 7.29 3.34 8.62
CA VAL A 28 6.61 2.10 8.23
C VAL A 28 5.09 2.31 8.25
N LEU A 29 4.54 2.84 9.35
CA LEU A 29 3.10 3.12 9.46
C LEU A 29 2.63 4.16 8.45
N PHE A 30 3.44 5.17 8.15
CA PHE A 30 3.14 6.18 7.15
C PHE A 30 2.96 5.56 5.75
N TRP A 31 3.76 4.56 5.39
CA TRP A 31 3.63 3.85 4.12
C TRP A 31 2.50 2.83 4.10
N THR A 32 2.31 2.07 5.18
CA THR A 32 1.40 0.91 5.21
C THR A 32 0.03 1.19 5.82
N ASN A 33 -0.14 2.35 6.47
CA ASN A 33 -1.29 2.67 7.33
C ASN A 33 -1.57 1.57 8.38
N GLY A 34 -0.52 0.89 8.83
CA GLY A 34 -0.62 -0.23 9.77
C GLY A 34 -1.29 -1.47 9.20
N GLN A 35 -1.48 -1.60 7.89
CA GLN A 35 -2.05 -2.83 7.34
C GLN A 35 -1.16 -4.03 7.74
N PRO A 36 -1.67 -5.07 8.42
CA PRO A 36 -0.82 -6.08 9.05
C PRO A 36 0.18 -6.75 8.11
N PHE A 37 -0.27 -7.14 6.92
CA PHE A 37 0.57 -7.78 5.90
C PHE A 37 1.70 -6.85 5.44
N LEU A 38 1.39 -5.65 4.94
CA LEU A 38 2.39 -4.70 4.44
C LEU A 38 3.35 -4.24 5.54
N THR A 39 2.84 -4.03 6.75
CA THR A 39 3.63 -3.63 7.91
C THR A 39 4.67 -4.69 8.25
N GLN A 40 4.26 -5.96 8.29
CA GLN A 40 5.18 -7.07 8.52
C GLN A 40 6.17 -7.24 7.35
N LYS A 41 5.71 -7.13 6.10
CA LYS A 41 6.55 -7.22 4.89
C LYS A 41 7.64 -6.16 4.90
N LEU A 42 7.30 -4.89 5.13
CA LEU A 42 8.28 -3.80 5.17
C LEU A 42 9.25 -3.95 6.36
N CYS A 43 8.77 -4.28 7.57
CA CYS A 43 9.65 -4.57 8.70
C CYS A 43 10.63 -5.72 8.39
N LYS A 44 10.18 -6.77 7.69
CA LYS A 44 11.03 -7.88 7.27
C LYS A 44 12.10 -7.41 6.27
N ILE A 45 11.74 -6.60 5.27
CA ILE A 45 12.71 -6.06 4.29
C ILE A 45 13.77 -5.23 5.01
N ILE A 46 13.37 -4.31 5.90
CA ILE A 46 14.29 -3.49 6.70
C ILE A 46 15.25 -4.37 7.49
N ARG A 47 14.74 -5.40 8.17
CA ARG A 47 15.57 -6.32 8.96
C ARG A 47 16.60 -7.08 8.14
N HIS A 48 16.32 -7.42 6.89
CA HIS A 48 17.26 -8.18 6.05
C HIS A 48 18.16 -7.29 5.18
N HIS A 49 17.93 -5.98 5.14
CA HIS A 49 18.77 -5.07 4.37
C HIS A 49 20.20 -5.01 4.92
N ALA A 50 21.20 -5.05 4.05
CA ALA A 50 22.60 -5.20 4.45
C ALA A 50 23.17 -3.96 5.18
N SER A 51 22.77 -2.77 4.76
CA SER A 51 23.25 -1.52 5.36
C SER A 51 22.45 -1.13 6.61
N ALA A 52 23.16 -0.54 7.57
CA ALA A 52 22.54 0.15 8.70
C ALA A 52 21.74 1.36 8.20
N ILE A 53 20.67 1.70 8.92
CA ILE A 53 19.89 2.90 8.62
C ILE A 53 20.68 4.12 9.08
N PRO A 54 20.97 5.11 8.20
CA PRO A 54 21.69 6.29 8.62
C PRO A 54 20.85 7.10 9.61
N GLN A 55 21.49 7.55 10.68
CA GLN A 55 20.86 8.37 11.70
C GLN A 55 20.42 9.71 11.09
N THR A 56 19.24 10.20 11.47
CA THR A 56 18.64 11.47 10.98
C THR A 56 18.14 11.48 9.54
N SER A 57 18.26 10.36 8.81
CA SER A 57 17.74 10.20 7.45
C SER A 57 16.88 8.93 7.29
N GLU A 58 16.25 8.47 8.38
CA GLU A 58 15.44 7.25 8.39
C GLU A 58 14.29 7.31 7.37
N ALA A 59 13.62 8.46 7.26
CA ALA A 59 12.50 8.67 6.34
C ALA A 59 12.93 8.56 4.87
N GLU A 60 14.02 9.22 4.49
CA GLU A 60 14.54 9.16 3.12
C GLU A 60 15.03 7.74 2.78
N TRP A 61 15.74 7.10 3.72
CA TRP A 61 16.21 5.74 3.54
C TRP A 61 15.04 4.75 3.36
N ILE A 62 13.99 4.86 4.18
CA ILE A 62 12.78 4.02 4.07
C ILE A 62 12.04 4.30 2.77
N LYS A 63 11.91 5.57 2.36
CA LYS A 63 11.33 5.93 1.06
C LYS A 63 12.07 5.26 -0.09
N ASN A 64 13.41 5.31 -0.10
CA ASN A 64 14.22 4.68 -1.13
C ASN A 64 14.11 3.15 -1.10
N LEU A 65 14.06 2.56 0.10
CA LEU A 65 13.84 1.13 0.26
C LEU A 65 12.48 0.71 -0.28
N VAL A 66 11.42 1.43 0.08
CA VAL A 66 10.06 1.20 -0.41
C VAL A 66 10.00 1.32 -1.94
N GLN A 67 10.62 2.37 -2.49
CA GLN A 67 10.68 2.57 -3.93
C GLN A 67 11.31 1.36 -4.62
N THR A 68 12.52 0.97 -4.20
CA THR A 68 13.33 -0.04 -4.90
C THR A 68 12.92 -1.49 -4.65
N GLN A 69 12.29 -1.79 -3.50
CA GLN A 69 11.97 -3.16 -3.07
C GLN A 69 10.47 -3.50 -3.11
N ILE A 70 9.59 -2.51 -3.31
CA ILE A 70 8.13 -2.72 -3.27
C ILE A 70 7.44 -2.08 -4.46
N ILE A 71 7.78 -0.83 -4.84
CA ILE A 71 7.09 -0.10 -5.90
C ILE A 71 7.68 -0.42 -7.28
N ASP A 72 8.99 -0.33 -7.42
CA ASP A 72 9.69 -0.61 -8.67
C ASP A 72 9.59 -2.09 -9.02
N ASN A 73 9.15 -2.38 -10.24
CA ASN A 73 8.98 -3.75 -10.73
C ASN A 73 8.13 -4.62 -9.79
N TRP A 74 7.16 -4.03 -9.09
CA TRP A 74 6.31 -4.74 -8.13
C TRP A 74 5.66 -6.00 -8.72
N GLN A 75 5.37 -6.01 -10.02
CA GLN A 75 4.77 -7.17 -10.69
C GLN A 75 5.66 -8.42 -10.61
N THR A 76 6.98 -8.27 -10.51
CA THR A 76 7.94 -9.39 -10.41
C THR A 76 8.50 -9.57 -8.99
N GLN A 77 8.44 -8.54 -8.14
CA GLN A 77 8.99 -8.56 -6.78
C GLN A 77 7.97 -8.88 -5.68
N ASP A 78 6.68 -8.97 -6.01
CA ASP A 78 5.61 -9.14 -5.01
C ASP A 78 5.56 -10.55 -4.40
N GLU A 79 6.53 -10.86 -3.53
CA GLU A 79 6.64 -12.12 -2.80
C GLU A 79 6.70 -11.89 -1.27
N PRO A 80 5.86 -12.55 -0.47
CA PRO A 80 4.67 -13.31 -0.91
C PRO A 80 3.67 -12.40 -1.63
N GLU A 81 2.82 -13.01 -2.47
CA GLU A 81 1.81 -12.31 -3.28
C GLU A 81 0.84 -11.50 -2.43
N HIS A 82 0.56 -10.29 -2.89
CA HIS A 82 -0.43 -9.39 -2.31
C HIS A 82 -0.91 -8.35 -3.32
N LEU A 83 0.03 -7.60 -3.90
CA LEU A 83 -0.25 -6.61 -4.94
C LEU A 83 -0.77 -7.29 -6.21
N ARG A 84 -0.20 -8.43 -6.59
CA ARG A 84 -0.67 -9.22 -7.74
C ARG A 84 -2.09 -9.72 -7.52
N THR A 85 -2.43 -10.13 -6.30
CA THR A 85 -3.78 -10.55 -5.93
C THR A 85 -4.77 -9.41 -6.03
N ILE A 86 -4.41 -8.20 -5.55
CA ILE A 86 -5.24 -7.00 -5.70
C ILE A 86 -5.47 -6.70 -7.18
N ARG A 87 -4.41 -6.65 -7.99
CA ARG A 87 -4.53 -6.43 -9.45
C ARG A 87 -5.43 -7.46 -10.11
N ALA A 88 -5.19 -8.75 -9.86
CA ALA A 88 -5.97 -9.82 -10.45
C ALA A 88 -7.46 -9.65 -10.11
N ARG A 89 -7.78 -9.26 -8.87
CA ARG A 89 -9.16 -8.98 -8.47
C ARG A 89 -9.78 -7.82 -9.24
N LEU A 90 -9.06 -6.70 -9.38
CA LEU A 90 -9.55 -5.53 -10.14
C LEU A 90 -9.84 -5.90 -11.60
N LEU A 91 -8.96 -6.68 -12.23
CA LEU A 91 -9.05 -7.03 -13.65
C LEU A 91 -10.01 -8.19 -13.96
N ASN A 92 -10.29 -9.05 -12.99
CA ASN A 92 -11.17 -10.21 -13.18
C ASN A 92 -12.65 -9.91 -12.88
N SER A 93 -13.02 -8.65 -12.66
CA SER A 93 -14.41 -8.24 -12.44
C SER A 93 -15.24 -8.34 -13.73
N LYS A 94 -15.68 -9.57 -14.07
CA LYS A 94 -16.17 -10.03 -15.39
C LYS A 94 -17.21 -9.17 -16.10
N GLN A 95 -17.92 -8.27 -15.42
CA GLN A 95 -18.94 -7.42 -16.04
C GLN A 95 -18.71 -5.91 -15.82
N HIS A 96 -17.75 -5.52 -14.96
CA HIS A 96 -17.62 -4.13 -14.50
C HIS A 96 -16.20 -3.62 -14.31
N VAL A 97 -15.17 -4.23 -14.93
CA VAL A 97 -13.78 -3.77 -14.78
C VAL A 97 -13.64 -2.28 -15.08
N PHE A 98 -14.28 -1.79 -16.15
CA PHE A 98 -14.22 -0.40 -16.55
C PHE A 98 -14.79 0.54 -15.46
N GLN A 99 -16.03 0.31 -15.02
CA GLN A 99 -16.65 1.14 -13.97
C GLN A 99 -15.93 1.04 -12.61
N LEU A 100 -15.35 -0.13 -12.31
CA LEU A 100 -14.56 -0.34 -11.11
C LEU A 100 -13.29 0.53 -11.12
N LEU A 101 -12.59 0.56 -12.26
CA LEU A 101 -11.38 1.36 -12.45
C LEU A 101 -11.68 2.86 -12.54
N GLU A 102 -12.81 3.27 -13.14
CA GLU A 102 -13.27 4.66 -13.12
C GLU A 102 -13.56 5.15 -11.69
N LEU A 103 -14.28 4.35 -10.90
CA LEU A 103 -14.53 4.68 -9.49
C LEU A 103 -13.21 4.81 -8.72
N TYR A 104 -12.27 3.89 -8.95
CA TYR A 104 -10.96 3.97 -8.32
C TYR A 104 -10.17 5.21 -8.77
N GLN A 105 -10.24 5.58 -10.06
CA GLN A 105 -9.66 6.82 -10.59
C GLN A 105 -10.24 8.05 -9.88
N GLN A 106 -11.55 8.10 -9.66
CA GLN A 106 -12.21 9.19 -8.93
C GLN A 106 -11.70 9.30 -7.49
N ILE A 107 -11.54 8.17 -6.80
CA ILE A 107 -10.97 8.14 -5.43
C ILE A 107 -9.53 8.65 -5.44
N LEU A 108 -8.73 8.32 -6.44
CA LEU A 108 -7.36 8.82 -6.57
C LEU A 108 -7.30 10.34 -6.79
N GLN A 109 -8.19 10.90 -7.61
CA GLN A 109 -8.21 12.32 -7.95
C GLN A 109 -8.79 13.19 -6.83
N GLN A 110 -9.83 12.71 -6.16
CA GLN A 110 -10.56 13.47 -5.14
C GLN A 110 -10.03 13.21 -3.72
N GLU A 111 -9.12 12.24 -3.54
CA GLU A 111 -8.65 11.67 -2.27
C GLU A 111 -9.74 10.96 -1.44
N GLU A 112 -10.98 11.40 -1.58
CA GLU A 112 -12.14 10.94 -0.84
C GLU A 112 -13.41 11.05 -1.70
N VAL A 113 -14.18 9.97 -1.77
CA VAL A 113 -15.47 9.93 -2.47
C VAL A 113 -16.54 9.44 -1.49
N VAL A 114 -17.69 10.11 -1.41
CA VAL A 114 -18.79 9.67 -0.55
C VAL A 114 -19.27 8.30 -1.00
N ALA A 115 -19.39 7.36 -0.05
CA ALA A 115 -19.83 6.00 -0.36
C ALA A 115 -21.33 5.99 -0.70
N ALA A 116 -21.69 5.29 -1.78
CA ALA A 116 -23.05 5.07 -2.23
C ALA A 116 -23.46 3.58 -2.17
N ASP A 117 -22.61 2.71 -1.60
CA ASP A 117 -22.84 1.29 -1.37
C ASP A 117 -23.14 0.50 -2.66
N THR A 118 -22.46 0.88 -3.76
CA THR A 118 -22.58 0.21 -5.06
C THR A 118 -21.80 -1.12 -5.12
N PRO A 119 -22.09 -2.00 -6.09
CA PRO A 119 -21.31 -3.23 -6.30
C PRO A 119 -19.82 -2.97 -6.56
N GLN A 120 -19.48 -1.88 -7.25
CA GLN A 120 -18.11 -1.47 -7.54
C GLN A 120 -17.37 -1.08 -6.25
N GLU A 121 -18.03 -0.33 -5.36
CA GLU A 121 -17.48 0.00 -4.04
C GLU A 121 -17.22 -1.27 -3.23
N THR A 122 -18.17 -2.21 -3.25
CA THR A 122 -18.04 -3.50 -2.57
C THR A 122 -16.81 -4.25 -3.07
N GLU A 123 -16.58 -4.31 -4.38
CA GLU A 123 -15.39 -4.97 -4.93
C GLU A 123 -14.08 -4.24 -4.59
N LEU A 124 -14.06 -2.91 -4.62
CA LEU A 124 -12.88 -2.15 -4.18
C LEU A 124 -12.58 -2.39 -2.69
N LEU A 125 -13.61 -2.43 -1.84
CA LEU A 125 -13.45 -2.70 -0.41
C LEU A 125 -12.95 -4.12 -0.17
N LEU A 126 -13.51 -5.12 -0.86
CA LEU A 126 -13.10 -6.51 -0.74
C LEU A 126 -11.69 -6.77 -1.30
N SER A 127 -11.21 -5.94 -2.23
CA SER A 127 -9.80 -5.96 -2.66
C SER A 127 -8.85 -5.48 -1.56
N GLY A 128 -9.36 -4.73 -0.58
CA GLY A 128 -8.55 -4.08 0.44
C GLY A 128 -7.76 -2.87 -0.05
N LEU A 129 -7.87 -2.51 -1.35
CA LEU A 129 -7.23 -1.35 -1.97
C LEU A 129 -7.74 -0.03 -1.40
N VAL A 130 -9.04 0.03 -1.12
CA VAL A 130 -9.72 1.17 -0.51
C VAL A 130 -10.33 0.77 0.83
N ILE A 131 -10.63 1.77 1.65
CA ILE A 131 -11.37 1.62 2.90
C ILE A 131 -12.53 2.61 2.94
N LYS A 132 -13.59 2.24 3.66
CA LYS A 132 -14.69 3.14 4.00
C LYS A 132 -14.42 3.73 5.39
N GLN A 133 -14.22 5.03 5.47
CA GLN A 133 -13.97 5.76 6.72
C GLN A 133 -14.88 6.97 6.78
N GLN A 134 -15.64 7.12 7.87
CA GLN A 134 -16.55 8.25 8.10
C GLN A 134 -17.55 8.49 6.95
N GLY A 135 -18.00 7.43 6.29
CA GLY A 135 -18.97 7.51 5.19
C GLY A 135 -18.37 7.68 3.80
N SER A 136 -17.04 7.76 3.68
CA SER A 136 -16.37 7.96 2.40
C SER A 136 -15.30 6.90 2.11
N LEU A 137 -15.03 6.70 0.83
CA LEU A 137 -14.00 5.80 0.30
C LEU A 137 -12.70 6.56 0.10
N ARG A 138 -11.60 5.92 0.51
CA ARG A 138 -10.24 6.45 0.37
C ARG A 138 -9.28 5.30 0.08
N VAL A 139 -8.18 5.56 -0.62
CA VAL A 139 -7.11 4.57 -0.80
C VAL A 139 -6.55 4.18 0.57
N HIS A 140 -6.43 2.88 0.84
CA HIS A 140 -6.15 2.37 2.18
C HIS A 140 -4.77 2.79 2.70
N ASN A 141 -3.76 2.85 1.84
CA ASN A 141 -2.42 3.25 2.22
C ASN A 141 -1.63 3.85 1.05
N ARG A 142 -0.50 4.47 1.38
CA ARG A 142 0.35 5.16 0.41
C ARG A 142 1.03 4.21 -0.56
N LEU A 143 1.38 2.99 -0.15
CA LEU A 143 1.96 1.99 -1.06
C LEU A 143 1.00 1.69 -2.20
N TYR A 144 -0.27 1.43 -1.90
CA TYR A 144 -1.28 1.20 -2.92
C TYR A 144 -1.46 2.40 -3.85
N LYS A 145 -1.54 3.59 -3.29
CA LYS A 145 -1.64 4.83 -4.08
C LYS A 145 -0.45 5.02 -5.02
N SER A 146 0.73 4.54 -4.64
CA SER A 146 1.96 4.66 -5.43
C SER A 146 2.11 3.57 -6.49
N ILE A 147 1.43 2.43 -6.32
CA ILE A 147 1.51 1.26 -7.21
C ILE A 147 0.35 1.24 -8.20
N PHE A 148 -0.86 1.42 -7.70
CA PHE A 148 -2.09 1.56 -8.46
C PHE A 148 -2.39 3.05 -8.59
N ASP A 149 -1.46 3.79 -9.18
CA ASP A 149 -1.57 5.24 -9.37
C ASP A 149 -2.42 5.60 -10.59
N LEU A 150 -2.59 6.90 -10.85
CA LEU A 150 -3.37 7.37 -12.00
C LEU A 150 -2.80 6.86 -13.33
N SER A 151 -1.48 6.84 -13.50
CA SER A 151 -0.83 6.33 -14.70
C SER A 151 -1.12 4.84 -14.91
N TRP A 152 -1.11 4.05 -13.84
CA TRP A 152 -1.46 2.64 -13.90
C TRP A 152 -2.93 2.45 -14.28
N VAL A 153 -3.85 3.24 -13.72
CA VAL A 153 -5.28 3.16 -14.03
C VAL A 153 -5.56 3.54 -15.47
N GLU A 154 -5.02 4.67 -15.94
CA GLU A 154 -5.18 5.16 -17.31
C GLU A 154 -4.66 4.15 -18.33
N LYS A 155 -3.44 3.64 -18.15
CA LYS A 155 -2.89 2.58 -19.03
C LYS A 155 -3.73 1.31 -19.01
N THR A 156 -4.31 0.97 -17.87
CA THR A 156 -5.16 -0.22 -17.75
C THR A 156 -6.49 -0.02 -18.46
N LEU A 157 -7.10 1.16 -18.33
CA LEU A 157 -8.32 1.53 -19.05
C LEU A 157 -8.10 1.55 -20.57
N ASP A 158 -6.97 2.10 -21.04
CA ASP A 158 -6.60 2.14 -22.46
C ASP A 158 -6.44 0.74 -23.08
N ILE A 159 -5.96 -0.24 -22.30
CA ILE A 159 -5.82 -1.64 -22.75
C ILE A 159 -7.18 -2.35 -22.85
N LEU A 160 -8.19 -1.88 -22.11
CA LEU A 160 -9.52 -2.49 -22.05
C LEU A 160 -10.52 -1.91 -23.05
N GLN A 161 -10.21 -0.76 -23.67
CA GLN A 161 -10.98 -0.12 -24.74
C GLN A 161 -10.71 -0.78 -26.10
#